data_AF-A0A2W4LYW4-F1
#
_entry.id   AF-A0A2W4LYW4-F1
#
_cell.length_a   1.000
_cell.length_b   1.000
_cell.length_c   1.000
_cell.angle_alpha   90.00
_cell.angle_beta   90.00
_cell.angle_gamma   90.00
#
_symmetry.space_group_name_H-M   'P 1'
#
loop_
_entity.id
_entity.type
_entity.pdbx_description
1 polymer ?
#
loop_
_entity_poly.entity_id
_entity_poly.type
_entity_poly.pdbx_seq_one_letter_code
_entity_poly.pdbx_strand_id
1 'polypeptide(L)' 'MNIREMTEELESKTLSPYATLSSKSRGRQVPEEKCEVRTDFQRDRDRILHS' A
#
# COMPACT_ATOMS: atom_id res chain seq x y z
N MET A 1 5.95 -7.98 12.09
CA MET A 1 5.92 -6.54 11.74
C MET A 1 6.84 -6.33 10.57
N ASN A 2 6.27 -6.39 9.37
CA ASN A 2 7.02 -6.16 8.14
C ASN A 2 7.01 -4.66 7.79
N ILE A 3 7.94 -4.20 6.95
CA ILE A 3 8.08 -2.77 6.60
C ILE A 3 6.78 -2.23 5.97
N ARG A 4 6.07 -3.06 5.20
CA ARG A 4 4.75 -2.72 4.65
C ARG A 4 3.75 -2.34 5.76
N GLU A 5 3.63 -3.18 6.79
CA GLU A 5 2.67 -2.98 7.89
C GLU A 5 2.98 -1.72 8.70
N MET A 6 4.27 -1.45 8.96
CA MET A 6 4.69 -0.22 9.63
C MET A 6 4.30 1.03 8.84
N THR A 7 4.42 0.96 7.51
CA THR A 7 4.06 2.07 6.61
C THR A 7 2.53 2.26 6.57
N GLU A 8 1.77 1.16 6.49
CA GLU A 8 0.31 1.15 6.55
C GLU A 8 -0.23 1.73 7.88
N GLU A 9 0.42 1.41 9.00
CA GLU A 9 0.08 2.00 10.31
C GLU A 9 0.39 3.50 10.37
N LEU A 10 1.55 3.91 9.84
CA LEU A 10 1.93 5.31 9.80
C LEU A 10 0.96 6.13 8.96
N GLU A 11 0.55 5.60 7.79
CA GLU A 11 -0.50 6.19 6.95
C GLU A 11 -1.79 6.39 7.75
N SER A 12 -2.25 5.36 8.48
CA SER A 12 -3.47 5.44 9.28
C SER A 12 -3.39 6.47 10.42
N LYS A 13 -2.20 6.76 10.93
CA LYS A 13 -1.99 7.72 12.03
C LYS A 13 -1.73 9.15 11.55
N THR A 14 -1.15 9.30 10.37
CA THR A 14 -0.63 10.59 9.88
C THR A 14 -1.53 11.22 8.81
N LEU A 15 -2.20 10.40 8.00
CA LEU A 15 -3.08 10.91 6.94
C LEU A 15 -4.40 11.42 7.52
N SER A 16 -5.05 12.30 6.76
CA SER A 16 -6.38 12.82 7.07
C SER A 16 -7.39 11.67 7.27
N PRO A 17 -8.43 11.83 8.12
CA PRO A 17 -9.50 10.85 8.27
C PRO A 17 -10.21 10.48 6.96
N TYR A 18 -10.17 11.38 5.97
CA TYR A 18 -10.75 11.18 4.64
C TYR A 18 -9.76 10.64 3.60
N ALA A 19 -8.50 10.42 3.98
CA ALA A 19 -7.50 9.90 3.06
C ALA A 19 -7.70 8.41 2.78
N THR A 20 -7.40 8.02 1.55
CA THR A 20 -7.39 6.61 1.15
C THR A 20 -6.15 5.92 1.70
N LEU A 21 -6.35 4.91 2.53
CA LEU A 21 -5.26 4.11 3.12
C LEU A 21 -4.90 2.93 2.22
N SER A 22 -3.61 2.63 2.07
CA SER A 22 -3.16 1.47 1.29
C SER A 22 -3.64 0.15 1.91
N SER A 23 -3.74 0.09 3.24
CA SER A 23 -4.26 -1.07 3.98
C SER A 23 -5.74 -1.38 3.69
N LYS A 24 -6.52 -0.38 3.29
CA LYS A 24 -7.96 -0.50 2.92
C LYS A 24 -8.17 -0.63 1.41
N SER A 25 -7.12 -0.90 0.65
CA SER A 25 -7.23 -1.16 -0.78
C SER A 25 -8.19 -2.32 -1.06
N ARG A 26 -8.97 -2.21 -2.14
CA ARG A 26 -9.86 -3.29 -2.62
C ARG A 26 -9.08 -4.47 -3.23
N GLY A 27 -7.75 -4.37 -3.30
CA GLY A 27 -6.91 -5.35 -3.95
C GLY A 27 -6.83 -5.13 -5.47
N ARG A 28 -6.31 -6.14 -6.17
CA ARG A 28 -6.09 -6.12 -7.63
C ARG A 28 -7.11 -7.02 -8.32
N GLN A 29 -7.34 -6.78 -9.61
CA GLN A 29 -8.20 -7.63 -10.44
C GLN A 29 -7.71 -9.08 -10.45
N VAL A 30 -6.39 -9.27 -10.53
CA VAL A 30 -5.75 -10.58 -10.33
C VAL A 30 -5.19 -10.60 -8.92
N PRO A 31 -5.59 -11.57 -8.07
CA PRO A 31 -5.04 -11.69 -6.72
C PRO A 31 -3.54 -11.98 -6.81
N GLU A 32 -2.76 -11.18 -6.11
CA GLU A 32 -1.32 -11.34 -5.98
C GLU A 32 -0.95 -11.35 -4.50
N GLU A 33 0.11 -12.06 -4.14
CA GLU A 33 0.63 -12.00 -2.78
C GLU A 33 1.11 -10.59 -2.43
N LYS A 34 0.82 -10.18 -1.19
CA LYS A 34 1.25 -8.90 -0.66
C LYS A 34 2.76 -8.91 -0.45
N CYS A 35 3.43 -7.84 -0.85
CA CYS A 35 4.85 -7.70 -0.63
C CYS A 35 5.12 -7.42 0.85
N GLU A 36 6.24 -7.91 1.40
CA GLU A 36 6.59 -7.64 2.80
C GLU A 36 7.11 -6.21 3.01
N VAL A 37 7.64 -5.59 1.95
CA VAL A 37 8.32 -4.29 2.04
C VAL A 37 7.46 -3.15 1.53
N ARG A 38 6.81 -3.33 0.37
CA ARG A 38 6.12 -2.25 -0.33
C ARG A 38 4.61 -2.31 -0.12
N THR A 39 3.99 -1.16 0.11
CA THR A 39 2.52 -1.03 0.11
C THR A 39 1.96 -1.21 -1.31
N ASP A 40 0.66 -1.48 -1.41
CA ASP A 40 0.02 -1.66 -2.71
C ASP A 40 0.18 -0.43 -3.62
N PHE A 41 0.07 0.77 -3.06
CA PHE A 41 0.26 2.02 -3.80
C PHE A 41 1.71 2.28 -4.19
N GLN A 42 2.68 1.91 -3.36
CA GLN A 42 4.10 1.98 -3.72
C GLN A 42 4.42 1.05 -4.89
N ARG A 43 3.87 -0.19 -4.88
CA ARG A 43 4.02 -1.12 -6.00
C ARG A 43 3.37 -0.58 -7.28
N ASP A 44 2.21 0.05 -7.18
CA ASP A 44 1.53 0.67 -8.33
C ASP A 44 2.36 1.78 -8.94
N ARG A 45 2.93 2.66 -8.10
CA ARG A 45 3.84 3.71 -8.55
C ARG A 45 5.06 3.13 -9.27
N ASP A 46 5.68 2.09 -8.71
CA ASP A 46 6.85 1.45 -9.33
C ASP A 46 6.50 0.82 -10.68
N ARG A 47 5.32 0.18 -10.81
CA ARG A 47 4.83 -0.36 -12.10
C ARG A 47 4.65 0.73 -13.15
N ILE A 48 4.06 1.86 -12.76
CA ILE A 48 3.85 3.00 -13.68
C ILE A 48 5.20 3.57 -14.12
N LEU A 49 6.18 3.68 -13.22
CA LEU A 49 7.48 4.28 -13.51
C LEU A 49 8.37 3.41 -14.41
N HIS A 50 8.26 2.09 -14.33
CA HIS A 50 9.12 1.14 -15.06
C HIS A 50 8.41 0.44 -16.24
N SER A 51 7.25 0.96 -16.66
CA SER A 51 6.50 0.48 -17.82
C SER A 51 6.89 1.17 -19.12
#